data_AF-A0A8T1S1U3-F1
#
_entry.id   AF-A0A8T1S1U3-F1
#
_cell.length_a   1.000
_cell.length_b   1.000
_cell.length_c   1.000
_cell.angle_alpha   90.00
_cell.angle_beta   90.00
_cell.angle_gamma   90.00
#
_symmetry.space_group_name_H-M   'P 1'
#
loop_
_entity.id
_entity.type
_entity.pdbx_description
1 polymer ?
#
loop_
_entity_poly.entity_id
_entity_poly.type
_entity_poly.pdbx_seq_one_letter_code
_entity_poly.pdbx_strand_id
1 'polypeptide(L)'
;TGALPAPIFYLNQTFPWEGDSVLLQCSVFSQATATRVVFCNDGEEISSQRGLEEKFTYNYVHEVSWGSSGNYSCAYEIKQSNNWVNGSQLSPAKYLSVTGSRSSSGGGEEPTRTGLDMSLIIWAARCTLVLLLLVSAPIITFMLEKRGLSEPAGLEETRVGSIRIVGGS
;
A
#
# COMPACT_ATOMS: atom_id res chain seq x y z
N THR A 1 -18.45 9.62 -30.68
CA THR A 1 -19.10 8.45 -31.32
C THR A 1 -18.11 7.81 -32.28
N GLY A 2 -17.93 6.50 -32.17
CA GLY A 2 -16.98 5.74 -33.00
C GLY A 2 -17.69 4.85 -34.03
N ALA A 3 -17.03 4.55 -35.14
CA ALA A 3 -17.58 3.70 -36.19
C ALA A 3 -17.47 2.19 -35.88
N LEU A 4 -16.68 1.82 -34.86
CA LEU A 4 -16.51 0.42 -34.44
C LEU A 4 -17.65 -0.04 -33.50
N PRO A 5 -18.00 -1.34 -33.50
CA PRO A 5 -19.06 -1.87 -32.65
C PRO A 5 -18.73 -1.70 -31.17
N ALA A 6 -19.76 -1.44 -30.36
CA ALA A 6 -19.62 -1.28 -28.92
C ALA A 6 -19.11 -2.58 -28.26
N PRO A 7 -18.18 -2.49 -27.29
CA PRO A 7 -17.76 -3.64 -26.52
C PRO A 7 -18.83 -4.08 -25.52
N ILE A 8 -18.68 -5.28 -24.94
CA ILE A 8 -19.49 -5.70 -23.78
C ILE A 8 -18.80 -5.24 -22.50
N PHE A 9 -19.56 -4.60 -21.64
CA PHE A 9 -19.12 -4.21 -20.31
C PHE A 9 -19.77 -5.10 -19.24
N TYR A 10 -18.97 -5.57 -18.28
CA TYR A 10 -19.39 -6.34 -17.13
C TYR A 10 -18.91 -5.65 -15.85
N LEU A 11 -19.76 -5.75 -14.84
CA LEU A 11 -19.54 -5.21 -13.51
C LEU A 11 -19.85 -6.32 -12.52
N ASN A 12 -18.92 -6.66 -11.63
CA ASN A 12 -19.11 -7.76 -10.69
C ASN A 12 -20.11 -7.43 -9.56
N GLN A 13 -20.24 -6.15 -9.20
CA GLN A 13 -21.14 -5.69 -8.15
C GLN A 13 -21.65 -4.27 -8.42
N THR A 14 -22.93 -4.05 -8.12
CA THR A 14 -23.65 -2.79 -8.41
C THR A 14 -23.79 -1.90 -7.19
N PHE A 15 -23.73 -2.50 -5.99
CA PHE A 15 -23.95 -1.81 -4.71
C PHE A 15 -22.78 -2.01 -3.74
N PRO A 16 -21.54 -1.66 -4.12
CA PRO A 16 -20.41 -1.77 -3.21
C PRO A 16 -20.52 -0.76 -2.06
N TRP A 17 -19.83 -1.05 -0.96
CA TRP A 17 -19.63 -0.12 0.14
C TRP A 17 -18.42 0.76 -0.15
N GLU A 18 -18.32 1.91 0.51
CA GLU A 18 -17.08 2.69 0.51
C GLU A 18 -15.91 1.83 1.02
N GLY A 19 -14.79 1.84 0.29
CA GLY A 19 -13.59 1.06 0.59
C GLY A 19 -13.58 -0.36 -0.01
N ASP A 20 -14.67 -0.79 -0.65
CA ASP A 20 -14.67 -2.04 -1.45
C ASP A 20 -13.88 -1.87 -2.75
N SER A 21 -13.47 -2.99 -3.35
CA SER A 21 -12.90 -3.02 -4.71
C SER A 21 -13.86 -3.70 -5.68
N VAL A 22 -14.14 -3.06 -6.82
CA VAL A 22 -15.07 -3.53 -7.85
C VAL A 22 -14.29 -3.94 -9.09
N LEU A 23 -14.63 -5.09 -9.67
CA LEU A 23 -14.06 -5.54 -10.93
C LEU A 23 -14.93 -5.05 -12.11
N LEU A 24 -14.32 -4.20 -12.93
CA LEU A 24 -14.83 -3.76 -14.21
C LEU A 24 -14.17 -4.61 -15.29
N GLN A 25 -14.97 -5.18 -16.19
CA GLN A 25 -14.46 -5.98 -17.29
C GLN A 25 -15.02 -5.48 -18.62
N CYS A 26 -14.14 -5.28 -19.59
CA CYS A 26 -14.47 -4.90 -20.94
C CYS A 26 -14.08 -6.02 -21.91
N SER A 27 -15.02 -6.50 -22.70
CA SER A 27 -14.82 -7.52 -23.73
C SER A 27 -14.96 -6.90 -25.12
N VAL A 28 -13.89 -6.97 -25.90
CA VAL A 28 -13.74 -6.37 -27.23
C VAL A 28 -13.88 -7.47 -28.29
N PHE A 29 -14.75 -7.27 -29.27
CA PHE A 29 -15.08 -8.27 -30.31
C PHE A 29 -14.20 -8.23 -31.57
N SER A 30 -13.18 -7.38 -31.59
CA SER A 30 -12.51 -7.00 -32.82
C SER A 30 -11.49 -8.05 -33.30
N GLN A 31 -11.58 -8.45 -34.57
CA GLN A 31 -10.53 -9.21 -35.26
C GLN A 31 -9.20 -8.43 -35.35
N ALA A 32 -9.27 -7.10 -35.34
CA ALA A 32 -8.08 -6.24 -35.29
C ALA A 32 -7.72 -5.92 -33.84
N THR A 33 -6.43 -6.01 -33.52
CA THR A 33 -5.89 -5.76 -32.18
C THR A 33 -6.24 -4.35 -31.72
N ALA A 34 -7.01 -4.25 -30.63
CA ALA A 34 -7.24 -2.97 -29.97
C ALA A 34 -5.89 -2.36 -29.59
N THR A 35 -5.71 -1.06 -29.80
CA THR A 35 -4.51 -0.35 -29.36
C THR A 35 -4.69 0.30 -28.00
N ARG A 36 -5.93 0.62 -27.65
CA ARG A 36 -6.29 1.21 -26.37
C ARG A 36 -7.70 0.77 -25.97
N VAL A 37 -7.88 0.50 -24.68
CA VAL A 37 -9.18 0.22 -24.07
C VAL A 37 -9.37 1.23 -22.94
N VAL A 38 -10.53 1.85 -22.90
CA VAL A 38 -10.88 2.90 -21.93
C VAL A 38 -12.07 2.46 -21.09
N PHE A 39 -11.99 2.72 -19.79
CA PHE A 39 -13.09 2.59 -18.84
C PHE A 39 -13.57 3.99 -18.50
N CYS A 40 -14.88 4.19 -18.52
CA CYS A 40 -15.49 5.48 -18.31
C CYS A 40 -16.52 5.44 -17.17
N ASN A 41 -16.62 6.52 -16.39
CA ASN A 41 -17.73 6.80 -15.48
C ASN A 41 -18.43 8.07 -15.95
N ASP A 42 -19.75 8.02 -16.14
CA ASP A 42 -20.56 9.13 -16.67
C ASP A 42 -20.00 9.77 -17.95
N GLY A 43 -19.32 8.94 -18.77
CA GLY A 43 -18.68 9.35 -20.02
C GLY A 43 -17.26 9.90 -19.89
N GLU A 44 -16.76 10.12 -18.67
CA GLU A 44 -15.38 10.54 -18.41
C GLU A 44 -14.46 9.33 -18.22
N GLU A 45 -13.27 9.37 -18.83
CA GLU A 45 -12.27 8.31 -18.68
C GLU A 45 -11.69 8.26 -17.27
N ILE A 46 -11.84 7.12 -16.60
CA ILE A 46 -11.26 6.87 -15.27
C ILE A 46 -10.02 5.99 -15.33
N SER A 47 -9.85 5.24 -16.42
CA SER A 47 -8.72 4.33 -16.62
C SER A 47 -8.58 3.97 -18.08
N SER A 48 -7.33 3.75 -18.52
CA SER A 48 -7.06 3.18 -19.84
C SER A 48 -5.91 2.19 -19.82
N GLN A 49 -6.00 1.23 -20.75
CA GLN A 49 -5.03 0.16 -20.92
C GLN A 49 -4.60 0.12 -22.37
N ARG A 50 -3.31 -0.16 -22.61
CA ARG A 50 -2.86 -0.53 -23.95
C ARG A 50 -3.46 -1.88 -24.31
N GLY A 51 -3.98 -1.97 -25.52
CA GLY A 51 -4.42 -3.25 -26.04
C GLY A 51 -3.22 -4.15 -26.35
N LEU A 52 -3.42 -5.45 -26.18
CA LEU A 52 -2.42 -6.47 -26.44
C LEU A 52 -2.94 -7.39 -27.53
N GLU A 53 -2.03 -7.92 -28.33
CA GLU A 53 -2.36 -8.93 -29.34
C GLU A 53 -3.02 -10.13 -28.67
N GLU A 54 -4.04 -10.69 -29.33
CA GLU A 54 -4.84 -11.85 -28.84
C GLU A 54 -5.61 -11.63 -27.52
N LYS A 55 -5.57 -10.43 -26.93
CA LYS A 55 -6.32 -10.10 -25.72
C LYS A 55 -7.63 -9.41 -26.06
N PHE A 56 -8.73 -10.11 -25.80
CA PHE A 56 -10.10 -9.60 -26.01
C PHE A 56 -10.75 -9.08 -24.73
N THR A 57 -10.27 -9.50 -23.56
CA THR A 57 -10.87 -9.14 -22.26
C THR A 57 -9.91 -8.34 -21.41
N TYR A 58 -10.37 -7.19 -20.92
CA TYR A 58 -9.61 -6.24 -20.13
C TYR A 58 -10.29 -6.05 -18.79
N ASN A 59 -9.53 -6.19 -17.71
CA ASN A 59 -10.02 -6.08 -16.35
C ASN A 59 -9.44 -4.82 -15.71
N TYR A 60 -10.24 -4.11 -14.94
CA TYR A 60 -9.83 -2.98 -14.14
C TYR A 60 -10.44 -3.12 -12.74
N VAL A 61 -9.61 -3.08 -11.71
CA VAL A 61 -10.05 -3.09 -10.32
C VAL A 61 -10.18 -1.64 -9.88
N HIS A 62 -11.40 -1.24 -9.56
CA HIS A 62 -11.75 0.11 -9.13
C HIS A 62 -11.92 0.14 -7.61
N GLU A 63 -11.13 0.98 -6.94
CA GLU A 63 -11.27 1.23 -5.50
C GLU A 63 -12.44 2.20 -5.26
N VAL A 64 -13.41 1.77 -4.45
CA VAL A 64 -14.66 2.51 -4.25
C VAL A 64 -14.49 3.62 -3.21
N SER A 65 -14.84 4.83 -3.62
CA SER A 65 -14.92 6.03 -2.79
C SER A 65 -16.33 6.61 -2.82
N TRP A 66 -16.62 7.60 -1.98
CA TRP A 66 -17.90 8.33 -2.01
C TRP A 66 -18.28 8.88 -3.40
N GLY A 67 -17.29 9.30 -4.19
CA GLY A 67 -17.48 9.84 -5.53
C GLY A 67 -17.61 8.78 -6.63
N SER A 68 -17.55 7.49 -6.29
CA SER A 68 -17.54 6.42 -7.28
C SER A 68 -18.92 6.05 -7.84
N SER A 69 -20.01 6.65 -7.37
CA SER A 69 -21.34 6.38 -7.96
C SER A 69 -21.44 6.97 -9.36
N GLY A 70 -22.09 6.25 -10.28
CA GLY A 70 -22.27 6.73 -11.65
C GLY A 70 -22.49 5.63 -12.69
N ASN A 71 -22.54 6.03 -13.96
CA ASN A 71 -22.79 5.15 -15.09
C ASN A 71 -21.48 4.68 -15.72
N TYR A 72 -21.10 3.44 -15.42
CA TYR A 72 -19.87 2.86 -15.92
C TYR A 72 -20.05 2.22 -17.29
N SER A 73 -19.08 2.44 -18.17
CA SER A 73 -19.04 1.89 -19.52
C SER A 73 -17.59 1.67 -19.95
N CYS A 74 -17.40 1.05 -21.11
CA CYS A 74 -16.08 0.96 -21.74
C CYS A 74 -16.14 1.19 -23.25
N ALA A 75 -15.01 1.58 -23.82
CA ALA A 75 -14.79 1.68 -25.26
C ALA A 75 -13.37 1.21 -25.61
N TYR A 76 -13.11 1.04 -26.90
CA TYR A 76 -11.78 0.73 -27.39
C TYR A 76 -11.46 1.51 -28.66
N GLU A 77 -10.18 1.61 -28.95
CA GLU A 77 -9.63 2.23 -30.14
C GLU A 77 -8.77 1.22 -30.88
N ILE A 78 -8.80 1.29 -32.20
CA ILE A 78 -7.92 0.54 -33.08
C ILE A 78 -7.13 1.55 -33.93
N LYS A 79 -5.84 1.31 -34.08
CA LYS A 79 -5.00 2.04 -35.01
C LYS A 79 -4.93 1.29 -36.34
N GLN A 80 -5.32 1.96 -37.42
CA GLN A 80 -5.19 1.44 -38.78
C GLN A 80 -3.76 1.60 -39.29
N SER A 81 -3.46 0.93 -40.42
CA SER A 81 -2.14 0.95 -41.06
C SER A 81 -1.65 2.35 -41.47
N ASN A 82 -2.57 3.27 -41.77
CA ASN A 82 -2.31 4.68 -42.06
C ASN A 82 -2.12 5.55 -40.80
N ASN A 83 -1.99 4.94 -39.62
CA ASN A 83 -1.95 5.58 -38.30
C ASN A 83 -3.25 6.29 -37.87
N TRP A 84 -4.35 6.17 -38.62
CA TRP A 84 -5.64 6.69 -38.20
C TRP A 84 -6.18 5.89 -37.01
N VAL A 85 -6.62 6.60 -35.97
CA VAL A 85 -7.25 5.98 -34.80
C VAL A 85 -8.76 6.00 -35.00
N ASN A 86 -9.38 4.82 -34.96
CA ASN A 86 -10.82 4.68 -35.00
C ASN A 86 -11.32 4.15 -33.65
N GLY A 87 -12.27 4.87 -33.06
CA GLY A 87 -12.88 4.49 -31.79
C GLY A 87 -14.12 3.62 -31.99
N SER A 88 -14.52 2.93 -30.93
CA SER A 88 -15.82 2.29 -30.81
C SER A 88 -16.90 3.25 -30.31
N GLN A 89 -18.16 2.84 -30.44
CA GLN A 89 -19.21 3.34 -29.56
C GLN A 89 -18.93 2.89 -28.12
N LEU A 90 -19.43 3.64 -27.13
CA LEU A 90 -19.41 3.19 -25.74
C LEU A 90 -20.31 1.96 -25.58
N SER A 91 -19.92 1.05 -24.70
CA SER A 91 -20.79 -0.03 -24.26
C SER A 91 -22.08 0.52 -23.64
N PRO A 92 -23.16 -0.28 -23.58
CA PRO A 92 -24.26 0.00 -22.67
C PRO A 92 -23.72 0.23 -21.26
N ALA A 93 -24.19 1.29 -20.61
CA ALA A 93 -23.73 1.63 -19.27
C ALA A 93 -24.38 0.75 -18.21
N LYS A 94 -23.63 0.49 -17.12
CA LYS A 94 -24.14 -0.12 -15.90
C LYS A 94 -23.95 0.85 -14.75
N TYR A 95 -25.05 1.15 -14.07
CA TYR A 95 -25.00 2.04 -12.91
C TYR A 95 -24.36 1.33 -11.73
N LEU A 96 -23.45 2.02 -11.03
CA LEU A 96 -22.90 1.60 -9.76
C LEU A 96 -23.33 2.62 -8.70
N SER A 97 -23.88 2.14 -7.60
CA SER A 97 -24.34 2.96 -6.49
C SER A 97 -23.56 2.61 -5.24
N VAL A 98 -22.82 3.56 -4.69
CA VAL A 98 -22.08 3.33 -3.45
C VAL A 98 -23.06 3.32 -2.27
N THR A 99 -23.08 2.20 -1.55
CA THR A 99 -23.76 2.09 -0.26
C THR A 99 -22.87 2.78 0.78
N GLY A 100 -23.47 3.48 1.75
CA GLY A 100 -22.72 4.29 2.71
C GLY A 100 -21.63 3.52 3.47
N SER A 101 -20.82 4.24 4.25
CA SER A 101 -19.70 3.64 4.97
C SER A 101 -20.16 2.51 5.90
N ARG A 102 -19.36 1.44 5.99
CA ARG A 102 -19.61 0.35 6.94
C ARG A 102 -19.44 0.90 8.34
N SER A 103 -20.56 1.33 8.92
CA SER A 103 -20.61 1.67 10.34
C SER A 103 -20.27 0.39 11.07
N SER A 104 -19.04 0.31 11.57
CA SER A 104 -18.67 -0.72 12.53
C SER A 104 -19.55 -0.48 13.75
N SER A 105 -20.72 -1.11 13.78
CA SER A 105 -21.58 -1.19 14.96
C SER A 105 -20.91 -2.14 15.94
N GLY A 106 -19.74 -1.76 16.44
CA GLY A 106 -19.25 -2.25 17.72
C GLY A 106 -20.22 -1.71 18.77
N GLY A 107 -21.02 -2.61 19.34
CA GLY A 107 -21.76 -2.31 20.56
C GLY A 107 -20.81 -1.66 21.57
N GLY A 108 -21.24 -0.54 22.13
CA GLY A 108 -20.39 0.38 22.83
C GLY A 108 -19.60 -0.26 23.97
N GLU A 109 -18.31 0.04 23.97
CA GLU A 109 -17.59 0.68 25.07
C GLU A 109 -16.57 1.58 24.37
N GLU A 110 -16.46 2.83 24.80
CA GLU A 110 -15.44 3.78 24.37
C GLU A 110 -14.04 3.20 24.58
N PRO A 111 -13.19 3.10 23.53
CA PRO A 111 -11.76 3.01 23.73
C PRO A 111 -11.13 4.14 22.93
N THR A 112 -10.64 5.13 23.67
CA THR A 112 -9.65 6.12 23.29
C THR A 112 -8.91 5.80 21.98
N ARG A 113 -9.12 6.69 20.99
CA ARG A 113 -8.32 6.91 19.77
C ARG A 113 -6.95 6.22 19.81
N THR A 114 -6.84 5.04 19.22
CA THR A 114 -5.54 4.34 19.05
C THR A 114 -5.42 3.64 17.69
N GLY A 115 -6.10 4.16 16.66
CA GLY A 115 -6.10 3.60 15.30
C GLY A 115 -5.12 4.23 14.30
N LEU A 116 -4.43 5.31 14.67
CA LEU A 116 -3.40 5.97 13.83
C LEU A 116 -2.05 6.11 14.54
N ASP A 117 -1.92 5.60 15.77
CA ASP A 117 -0.75 5.85 16.63
C ASP A 117 0.21 4.67 16.74
N MET A 118 -0.22 3.44 16.42
CA MET A 118 0.71 2.30 16.49
C MET A 118 1.82 2.38 15.42
N SER A 119 1.53 2.93 14.24
CA SER A 119 2.54 3.11 13.19
C SER A 119 3.55 4.22 13.54
N LEU A 120 3.06 5.33 14.09
CA LEU A 120 3.90 6.46 14.48
C LEU A 120 4.76 6.12 15.69
N ILE A 121 4.22 5.44 16.70
CA ILE A 121 4.96 4.99 17.89
C ILE A 121 6.04 3.98 17.50
N ILE A 122 5.74 3.01 16.62
CA ILE A 122 6.74 2.04 16.14
C ILE A 122 7.86 2.75 15.36
N TRP A 123 7.51 3.71 14.49
CA TRP A 123 8.52 4.48 13.75
C TRP A 123 9.35 5.37 14.66
N ALA A 124 8.72 6.08 15.60
CA ALA A 124 9.38 6.91 16.59
C ALA A 124 10.31 6.09 17.50
N ALA A 125 9.87 4.93 17.98
CA ALA A 125 10.69 4.01 18.79
C ALA A 125 11.90 3.47 18.01
N ARG A 126 11.73 3.18 16.71
CA ARG A 126 12.84 2.78 15.84
C ARG A 126 13.83 3.93 15.62
N CYS A 127 13.32 5.14 15.38
CA CYS A 127 14.15 6.33 15.21
C CYS A 127 14.92 6.68 16.49
N THR A 128 14.29 6.62 17.66
CA THR A 128 14.95 6.91 18.94
C THR A 128 16.04 5.90 19.26
N LEU A 129 15.80 4.60 19.02
CA LEU A 129 16.81 3.56 19.21
C LEU A 129 18.04 3.77 18.33
N VAL A 130 17.84 4.11 17.04
CA VAL A 130 18.95 4.36 16.10
C VAL A 130 19.77 5.58 16.53
N LEU A 131 19.11 6.67 16.94
CA LEU A 131 19.81 7.87 17.44
C LEU A 131 20.63 7.57 18.70
N LEU A 132 20.10 6.76 19.62
CA LEU A 132 20.79 6.33 20.84
C LEU A 132 22.07 5.52 20.53
N LEU A 133 22.00 4.63 19.54
CA LEU A 133 23.17 3.86 19.07
C LEU A 133 24.21 4.76 18.41
N LEU A 134 23.80 5.74 17.59
CA LEU A 134 24.71 6.66 16.91
C LEU A 134 25.44 7.60 17.88
N VAL A 135 24.78 8.04 18.96
CA VAL A 135 25.40 8.93 19.97
C VAL A 135 26.24 8.15 20.98
N SER A 136 25.89 6.91 21.30
CA SER A 136 26.65 6.10 22.26
C SER A 136 27.98 5.58 21.70
N ALA A 137 28.05 5.25 20.41
CA ALA A 137 29.30 4.77 19.79
C ALA A 137 30.50 5.72 20.01
N PRO A 138 30.44 7.04 19.70
CA PRO A 138 31.56 7.94 19.94
C PRO A 138 31.84 8.17 21.43
N ILE A 139 30.83 8.13 22.31
CA ILE A 139 31.01 8.28 23.77
C ILE A 139 31.73 7.06 24.35
N ILE A 140 31.35 5.85 23.92
CA ILE A 140 32.00 4.60 24.34
C ILE A 140 33.44 4.57 23.83
N THR A 141 33.68 4.94 22.57
CA THR A 141 35.04 5.06 22.02
C THR A 141 35.87 6.10 22.78
N PHE A 142 35.31 7.26 23.09
CA PHE A 142 35.99 8.30 23.89
C PHE A 142 36.30 7.82 25.31
N MET A 143 35.38 7.11 25.96
CA MET A 143 35.58 6.55 27.30
C MET A 143 36.59 5.40 27.33
N LEU A 144 36.65 4.59 26.26
CA LEU A 144 37.67 3.54 26.10
C LEU A 144 39.05 4.14 25.80
N GLU A 145 39.12 5.18 24.97
CA GLU A 145 40.36 5.93 24.70
C GLU A 145 40.89 6.62 25.97
N LYS A 146 40.00 7.20 26.79
CA LYS A 146 40.41 7.81 28.07
C LYS A 146 40.85 6.81 29.13
N ARG A 147 40.44 5.54 29.03
CA ARG A 147 40.78 4.47 30.00
C ARG A 147 41.93 3.56 29.53
N GLY A 148 42.41 3.74 28.30
CA GLY A 148 43.46 2.93 27.68
C GLY A 148 44.90 3.32 27.99
N LEU A 149 45.18 4.14 29.01
CA LEU A 149 46.55 4.54 29.34
C LEU A 149 46.77 4.63 30.84
N SER A 150 46.74 3.48 31.53
CA SER A 150 47.48 3.26 32.78
C SER A 150 47.59 1.77 33.08
N GLU A 151 48.72 1.19 32.71
CA GLU A 151 49.38 0.09 33.42
C GLU A 151 50.90 0.31 33.24
N PRO A 152 51.83 -0.07 34.15
CA PRO A 152 51.74 -0.67 35.49
C PRO A 152 52.57 0.06 36.57
N ALA A 153 52.42 -0.37 37.84
CA ALA A 153 53.41 -0.45 38.94
C ALA A 153 52.61 -0.35 40.26
N GLY A 154 52.62 -1.29 41.19
CA GLY A 154 53.73 -2.05 41.73
C GLY A 154 53.74 -1.79 43.23
N LEU A 155 53.92 -2.85 44.05
CA LEU A 155 54.17 -2.80 45.50
C LEU A 155 53.02 -2.21 46.36
N GLU A 156 52.77 -2.58 47.60
CA GLU A 156 53.27 -3.56 48.56
C GLU A 156 52.31 -3.43 49.78
N GLU A 157 52.23 -4.49 50.60
CA GLU A 157 52.18 -4.43 52.08
C GLU A 157 51.17 -3.49 52.81
N THR A 158 50.44 -3.88 53.86
CA THR A 158 50.34 -5.09 54.68
C THR A 158 49.15 -4.89 55.64
N ARG A 159 48.71 -6.01 56.27
CA ARG A 159 48.23 -6.13 57.68
C ARG A 159 46.91 -5.43 58.03
N VAL A 160 46.03 -5.93 58.89
CA VAL A 160 45.87 -7.04 59.86
C VAL A 160 44.33 -7.04 60.10
N GLY A 161 43.61 -8.12 60.35
CA GLY A 161 44.05 -9.37 60.94
C GLY A 161 42.98 -10.45 60.97
N SER A 162 43.49 -11.60 61.41
CA SER A 162 42.84 -12.87 61.69
C SER A 162 41.56 -12.78 62.52
N ILE A 163 40.68 -13.76 62.30
CA ILE A 163 40.38 -14.79 63.31
C ILE A 163 40.16 -16.12 62.57
N ARG A 164 40.98 -17.12 62.92
CA ARG A 164 40.80 -18.53 62.63
C ARG A 164 39.90 -19.14 63.71
N ILE A 165 39.21 -20.24 63.40
CA ILE A 165 39.29 -21.54 64.11
C ILE A 165 38.37 -22.54 63.36
N VAL A 166 38.98 -23.51 62.64
CA VAL A 166 38.95 -24.99 62.85
C VAL A 166 37.59 -25.60 62.54
N GLY A 167 37.41 -26.40 61.47
CA GLY A 167 37.99 -27.74 61.24
C GLY A 167 36.92 -28.79 61.63
N GLY A 168 36.70 -29.92 61.00
CA GLY A 168 37.29 -30.65 59.88
C GLY A 168 36.58 -32.02 59.83
N SER A 169 36.82 -32.74 58.72
CA SER A 169 36.61 -34.18 58.51
C SER A 169 35.18 -34.72 58.40
#